data_AF-M1ZZV6-F1
#
_entry.id   AF-M1ZZV6-F1
#
_cell.length_a   1.000
_cell.length_b   1.000
_cell.length_c   1.000
_cell.angle_alpha   90.00
_cell.angle_beta   90.00
_cell.angle_gamma   90.00
#
_symmetry.space_group_name_H-M   'P 1'
#
loop_
_entity.id
_entity.type
_entity.pdbx_description
1 polymer ?
#
loop_
_entity_poly.entity_id
_entity_poly.type
_entity_poly.pdbx_seq_one_letter_code
_entity_poly.pdbx_strand_id
1 'polypeptide(L)'
;MECFNKFFIENEKIKEINLFDENFLKEGKSLYEVIRIIDGAPLFLKSHLNRFYNSAKLEGLNLWLDEEVIKENIDKLIKINKVSIGNIKLVFNFNK
;
A
#
# COMPACT_ATOMS: atom_id res chain seq x y z
N MET A 1 -13.85 -0.58 7.74
CA MET A 1 -13.69 -0.80 6.29
C MET A 1 -12.35 -0.21 5.90
N GLU A 2 -11.40 -1.06 5.52
CA GLU A 2 -10.00 -0.68 5.30
C GLU A 2 -9.73 -0.15 3.88
N CYS A 3 -10.57 -0.53 2.91
CA CYS A 3 -10.58 -0.03 1.54
C CYS A 3 -11.94 0.59 1.22
N PHE A 4 -11.97 1.82 0.69
CA PHE A 4 -13.22 2.57 0.49
C PHE A 4 -13.35 3.27 -0.86
N ASN A 5 -12.27 3.35 -1.63
CA ASN A 5 -12.29 3.88 -2.99
C ASN A 5 -12.67 2.79 -4.00
N LYS A 6 -13.04 3.18 -5.22
CA LYS A 6 -13.54 2.25 -6.26
C LYS A 6 -12.54 1.15 -6.61
N PHE A 7 -11.25 1.48 -6.59
CA PHE A 7 -10.18 0.56 -6.98
C PHE A 7 -9.12 0.42 -5.89
N PHE A 8 -8.52 -0.77 -5.83
CA PHE A 8 -7.29 -1.05 -5.11
C PHE A 8 -6.28 -1.73 -6.05
N ILE A 9 -5.01 -1.79 -5.62
CA ILE A 9 -3.96 -2.52 -6.32
C ILE A 9 -3.51 -3.67 -5.44
N GLU A 10 -3.49 -4.87 -6.00
CA GLU A 10 -2.95 -6.07 -5.37
C GLU A 10 -2.00 -6.74 -6.35
N ASN A 11 -0.74 -6.94 -5.94
CA ASN A 11 0.31 -7.51 -6.79
C ASN A 11 0.33 -6.86 -8.18
N GLU A 12 0.39 -5.52 -8.19
CA GLU A 12 0.45 -4.65 -9.39
C GLU A 12 -0.82 -4.65 -10.27
N LYS A 13 -1.84 -5.45 -9.94
CA LYS A 13 -3.11 -5.53 -10.65
C LYS A 13 -4.15 -4.62 -10.01
N ILE A 14 -4.81 -3.81 -10.84
CA ILE A 14 -5.96 -3.01 -10.42
C ILE A 14 -7.17 -3.93 -10.27
N LYS A 15 -7.88 -3.81 -9.15
CA LYS A 15 -9.12 -4.54 -8.85
C LYS A 15 -10.19 -3.58 -8.34
N GLU A 16 -11.45 -3.93 -8.56
CA GLU A 16 -12.59 -3.21 -8.00
C GLU A 16 -12.80 -3.55 -6.53
N ILE A 17 -13.30 -2.61 -5.74
CA ILE A 17 -13.52 -2.75 -4.29
C ILE A 17 -14.40 -3.94 -3.88
N ASN A 18 -15.32 -4.39 -4.74
CA ASN A 18 -16.15 -5.57 -4.50
C ASN A 18 -15.34 -6.88 -4.46
N LEU A 19 -14.13 -6.89 -5.02
CA LEU A 19 -13.18 -8.00 -4.95
C LEU A 19 -12.22 -7.90 -3.75
N PHE A 20 -12.37 -6.87 -2.90
CA PHE A 20 -11.50 -6.68 -1.75
C PHE A 20 -11.86 -7.67 -0.63
N ASP A 21 -10.90 -8.51 -0.26
CA ASP A 21 -11.03 -9.44 0.86
C ASP A 21 -10.38 -8.83 2.12
N GLU A 22 -11.20 -8.49 3.13
CA GLU A 22 -10.68 -7.97 4.40
C GLU A 22 -9.86 -9.01 5.17
N ASN A 23 -10.04 -10.31 4.93
CA ASN A 23 -9.28 -11.36 5.63
C ASN A 23 -7.80 -11.31 5.24
N PHE A 24 -7.49 -10.85 4.02
CA PHE A 24 -6.11 -10.57 3.59
C PHE A 24 -5.37 -9.61 4.54
N LEU A 25 -6.08 -8.74 5.26
CA LEU A 25 -5.47 -7.83 6.22
C LEU A 25 -5.38 -8.37 7.65
N LYS A 26 -6.21 -9.38 7.98
CA LYS A 26 -6.39 -9.88 9.35
C LYS A 26 -5.63 -11.17 9.59
N GLU A 27 -5.43 -11.96 8.55
CA GLU A 27 -4.81 -13.27 8.69
C GLU A 27 -3.29 -13.16 8.64
N GLY A 28 -2.66 -13.91 9.56
CA GLY A 28 -1.23 -14.12 9.74
C GLY A 28 -0.32 -12.89 9.71
N LYS A 29 0.92 -13.02 9.22
CA LYS A 29 1.95 -11.97 9.44
C LYS A 29 1.88 -10.92 8.33
N SER A 30 1.58 -9.68 8.69
CA SER A 30 1.55 -8.54 7.77
C SER A 30 2.40 -7.38 8.26
N LEU A 31 3.06 -6.71 7.34
CA LEU A 31 3.69 -5.40 7.56
C LEU A 31 2.91 -4.36 6.76
N TYR A 32 2.61 -3.22 7.38
CA TYR A 32 1.86 -2.15 6.73
C TYR A 32 2.45 -0.76 6.97
N GLU A 33 2.07 0.17 6.10
CA GLU A 33 2.43 1.58 6.19
C GLU A 33 1.22 2.41 5.73
N VAL A 34 0.97 3.55 6.39
CA VAL A 34 -0.15 4.45 6.05
C VAL A 34 0.43 5.80 5.65
N ILE A 35 0.17 6.20 4.40
CA ILE A 35 0.76 7.38 3.77
C ILE A 35 -0.35 8.37 3.45
N ARG A 36 -0.22 9.59 3.95
CA ARG A 36 -1.20 10.66 3.70
C ARG A 36 -1.04 11.21 2.29
N ILE A 37 -2.17 11.46 1.61
CA ILE A 37 -2.23 12.13 0.31
C ILE A 37 -2.76 13.56 0.51
N ILE A 38 -2.05 14.54 -0.04
CA ILE A 38 -2.42 15.97 -0.07
C ILE A 38 -2.16 16.48 -1.48
N ASP A 39 -3.12 17.19 -2.05
CA ASP A 39 -3.09 17.71 -3.43
C ASP A 39 -2.68 16.66 -4.47
N GLY A 40 -3.11 15.42 -4.26
CA GLY A 40 -2.83 14.29 -5.16
C GLY A 40 -1.40 13.75 -5.07
N ALA A 41 -0.64 14.09 -4.03
CA ALA A 41 0.73 13.61 -3.81
C ALA A 41 0.90 12.95 -2.43
N PRO A 42 1.71 11.88 -2.32
CA PRO A 42 2.03 11.24 -1.05
C PRO A 42 2.99 12.10 -0.22
N LEU A 43 2.59 12.41 1.01
CA LEU A 43 3.39 13.19 1.96
C LEU A 43 4.53 12.34 2.54
N PHE A 44 5.76 12.87 2.50
CA PHE A 44 6.96 12.24 3.04
C PHE A 44 7.22 10.80 2.56
N LEU A 45 6.89 10.48 1.30
CA LEU A 45 6.95 9.12 0.74
C LEU A 45 8.28 8.40 1.05
N LYS A 46 9.42 9.04 0.75
CA LYS A 46 10.74 8.44 1.00
C LYS A 46 10.96 8.07 2.47
N SER A 47 10.52 8.90 3.41
CA SER A 47 10.63 8.61 4.84
C SER A 47 9.74 7.44 5.26
N HIS A 48 8.52 7.35 4.71
CA HIS A 48 7.64 6.20 4.93
C HIS A 48 8.24 4.90 4.37
N LEU A 49 8.76 4.92 3.14
CA LEU A 49 9.38 3.73 2.53
C LEU A 49 10.65 3.31 3.28
N ASN A 50 11.53 4.24 3.65
CA ASN A 50 12.69 3.94 4.49
C ASN A 50 12.29 3.25 5.81
N ARG A 51 11.26 3.77 6.49
CA ARG A 51 10.75 3.13 7.71
C ARG A 51 10.22 1.73 7.42
N PHE A 52 9.44 1.57 6.36
CA PHE A 52 8.85 0.31 5.96
C PHE A 52 9.90 -0.78 5.68
N TYR A 53 10.93 -0.47 4.87
CA TYR A 53 12.04 -1.39 4.61
C TYR A 53 12.87 -1.69 5.86
N ASN A 54 13.11 -0.70 6.72
CA ASN A 54 13.81 -0.92 7.98
C ASN A 54 13.01 -1.83 8.92
N SER A 55 11.69 -1.65 9.03
CA SER A 55 10.82 -2.53 9.80
C SER A 55 10.83 -3.96 9.25
N ALA A 56 10.76 -4.15 7.93
CA ALA A 56 10.88 -5.47 7.31
C ALA A 56 12.22 -6.14 7.66
N LYS A 57 13.33 -5.39 7.55
CA LYS A 57 14.67 -5.88 7.90
C LYS A 57 14.79 -6.30 9.37
N LEU A 58 14.25 -5.50 10.31
CA LEU A 58 14.26 -5.82 11.74
C LEU A 58 13.46 -7.09 12.05
N GLU A 59 12.39 -7.32 11.30
CA GLU A 59 11.52 -8.49 11.43
C GLU A 59 12.02 -9.74 10.68
N GLY A 60 13.17 -9.64 10.01
CA GLY A 60 13.71 -10.71 9.17
C GLY A 60 12.82 -11.03 7.94
N LEU A 61 12.04 -10.06 7.48
CA LEU A 61 11.12 -10.17 6.35
C LEU A 61 11.75 -9.62 5.07
N ASN A 62 11.58 -10.36 3.97
CA ASN A 62 12.03 -9.93 2.65
C ASN A 62 10.85 -9.34 1.88
N LEU A 63 10.89 -8.03 1.64
CA LEU A 63 9.97 -7.37 0.71
C LEU A 63 10.39 -7.72 -0.73
N TRP A 64 9.43 -8.13 -1.56
CA TRP A 64 9.68 -8.57 -2.95
C TRP A 64 9.46 -7.49 -4.01
N LEU A 65 8.97 -6.30 -3.62
CA LEU A 65 8.89 -5.14 -4.50
C LEU A 65 9.93 -4.10 -4.09
N ASP A 66 10.55 -3.50 -5.09
CA ASP A 66 11.44 -2.36 -4.91
C ASP A 66 10.67 -1.04 -4.69
N GLU A 67 11.41 -0.01 -4.30
CA GLU A 67 10.85 1.30 -3.96
C GLU A 67 10.16 1.97 -5.16
N GLU A 68 10.71 1.76 -6.37
CA GLU A 68 10.22 2.37 -7.60
C GLU A 68 8.86 1.78 -7.99
N VAL A 69 8.71 0.45 -7.94
CA VAL A 69 7.44 -0.24 -8.20
C VAL A 69 6.36 0.16 -7.19
N ILE A 70 6.72 0.31 -5.90
CA ILE A 70 5.76 0.78 -4.89
C ILE A 70 5.31 2.21 -5.21
N LYS A 71 6.24 3.11 -5.56
CA LYS A 71 5.93 4.50 -5.93
C LYS A 71 5.03 4.56 -7.16
N GLU A 72 5.33 3.81 -8.20
CA GLU A 72 4.52 3.75 -9.43
C GLU A 72 3.09 3.28 -9.13
N ASN A 73 2.93 2.26 -8.27
CA ASN A 73 1.61 1.78 -7.86
C ASN A 73 0.84 2.81 -7.03
N ILE A 74 1.51 3.55 -6.13
CA ILE A 74 0.89 4.66 -5.39
C ILE A 74 0.38 5.73 -6.37
N ASP A 75 1.21 6.19 -7.30
CA ASP A 75 0.84 7.20 -8.28
C ASP A 75 -0.31 6.72 -9.18
N LYS A 76 -0.28 5.44 -9.57
CA LYS A 76 -1.35 4.80 -10.34
C LYS A 76 -2.66 4.77 -9.55
N LEU A 77 -2.63 4.38 -8.28
CA LEU A 77 -3.80 4.27 -7.41
C LEU A 77 -4.47 5.64 -7.19
N ILE A 78 -3.66 6.69 -6.98
CA ILE A 78 -4.13 8.08 -6.87
C ILE A 78 -4.86 8.50 -8.14
N LYS A 79 -4.25 8.27 -9.31
CA LYS A 79 -4.80 8.66 -10.62
C LYS A 79 -6.11 7.95 -10.94
N ILE A 80 -6.19 6.62 -10.79
CA ILE A 80 -7.40 5.85 -11.15
C ILE A 80 -8.58 6.17 -10.24
N ASN A 81 -8.34 6.45 -8.96
CA ASN A 81 -9.38 6.82 -8.01
C ASN A 81 -9.67 8.33 -7.98
N LYS A 82 -8.89 9.16 -8.68
CA LYS A 82 -9.01 10.62 -8.71
C LYS A 82 -8.98 11.25 -7.31
N VAL A 83 -8.06 10.78 -6.46
CA VAL A 83 -7.94 11.21 -5.05
C VAL A 83 -7.00 12.42 -4.96
N SER A 84 -7.45 13.51 -4.37
CA SER A 84 -6.59 14.65 -4.00
C SER A 84 -6.22 14.66 -2.52
N ILE A 85 -7.09 14.15 -1.64
CA ILE A 85 -6.90 14.13 -0.20
C ILE A 85 -7.30 12.75 0.34
N GLY A 86 -6.48 12.16 1.20
CA GLY A 86 -6.82 10.89 1.85
C GLY A 86 -5.61 10.19 2.46
N ASN A 87 -5.71 8.87 2.59
CA ASN A 87 -4.61 8.00 3.00
C ASN A 87 -4.55 6.79 2.07
N ILE A 88 -3.35 6.30 1.81
CA ILE A 88 -3.09 4.99 1.19
C ILE A 88 -2.50 4.09 2.27
N LYS A 89 -3.05 2.88 2.39
CA LYS A 89 -2.50 1.83 3.23
C LYS A 89 -1.76 0.83 2.34
N LEU A 90 -0.44 0.78 2.47
CA LEU A 90 0.43 -0.21 1.85
C LEU A 90 0.51 -1.43 2.77
N VAL A 91 0.36 -2.64 2.25
CA VAL A 91 0.38 -3.88 3.03
C VAL A 91 1.15 -4.96 2.28
N PHE A 92 2.08 -5.60 2.99
CA PHE A 92 2.69 -6.86 2.58
C PHE A 92 2.24 -7.95 3.55
N ASN A 93 1.47 -8.91 3.06
CA ASN A 93 1.07 -10.08 3.82
C ASN A 93 2.04 -11.24 3.49
N PHE A 94 2.59 -11.89 4.53
CA PHE A 94 3.59 -12.96 4.45
C PHE A 94 3.01 -14.35 4.74
N ASN A 95 1.68 -14.48 4.69
CA ASN A 95 1.06 -15.79 4.67
C ASN A 95 1.32 -16.42 3.31
N LYS A 96 1.88 -17.62 3.37
CA LYS A 96 2.24 -18.45 2.22
C LYS A 96 1.09 -18.60 1.21
#